data_AF-A0A6I5NPH1-F1
#
_entry.id   AF-A0A6I5NPH1-F1
#
_cell.length_a   1.000
_cell.length_b   1.000
_cell.length_c   1.000
_cell.angle_alpha   90.00
_cell.angle_beta   90.00
_cell.angle_gamma   90.00
#
_symmetry.space_group_name_H-M   'P 1'
#
loop_
_entity.id
_entity.type
_entity.pdbx_description
1 polymer ?
#
loop_
_entity_poly.entity_id
_entity_poly.type
_entity_poly.pdbx_seq_one_letter_code
_entity_poly.pdbx_strand_id
1 'polypeptide(L)'
;MLLSFLTDVNRSLSKFFAGHRTSRLAQLLGAIFGLMLVCVLQGLPSVQAAPAINIARPTWDTGWFQAEVYRELLGQLGYAVNAPKTLSNEQFYEQAAAGEMDLWASGWFPLHDRYLEQPNIAGVVEPVGFEVPGGALQGYLVDKVTAEQFNIQSLADLTRPEVMAALDSNGNGKADLIGCNTGWACAEVIDYHLQEYGLGDAVEHIQGDYSPLMAAAIARQQQGEAILFYTWTPNWTANELPPGEDVVWIEVPYASLPPDQKALESETVMTGITGCVADPCTLGFPRNDIRAVANSEFLEANPAVRSLLEQVTIPLADIATQNALMLSGQGDEDDIRHHAQDWIAANRATVDDWLATARAAGEISPSVSAAPVASPLVPPPLEPVRIVTQRFEPFVTYENQAYQGFSIDLWQAIARELNLDYELVGVNSVAKLLDEVERGAADLAIAGIGITSQREERLDFSYPYYESGLQVLVPSDQSELGKLLSVIGAVLRSPRLYYGIGILILILLIVAHLLWLSERNHNHQFPDDYWHGIWEAFLVGSGDGDDGGLWRQSAQTRSRSLFWPDLDVFRLFCVCLLYRQYCDHFYSARTAGGD
;
A
#
# COMPACT_ATOMS: atom_id res chain seq x y z
N MET A 1 5.71 9.07 20.29
CA MET A 1 4.99 8.36 21.38
C MET A 1 5.87 8.08 22.61
N LEU A 2 7.03 7.41 22.47
CA LEU A 2 7.93 7.10 23.60
C LEU A 2 8.48 8.34 24.33
N LEU A 3 8.84 9.40 23.58
CA LEU A 3 9.35 10.65 24.17
C LEU A 3 8.29 11.35 25.03
N SER A 4 7.02 11.38 24.57
CA SER A 4 5.91 11.98 25.29
C SER A 4 5.64 11.23 26.60
N PHE A 5 5.65 9.89 26.53
CA PHE A 5 5.54 9.01 27.68
C PHE A 5 6.67 9.25 28.71
N LEU A 6 7.91 9.41 28.24
CA LEU A 6 9.06 9.67 29.11
C LEU A 6 9.04 11.08 29.73
N THR A 7 8.55 12.10 29.01
CA THR A 7 8.35 13.44 29.59
C THR A 7 7.22 13.45 30.62
N ASP A 8 6.14 12.71 30.41
CA ASP A 8 5.06 12.62 31.40
C ASP A 8 5.46 11.81 32.63
N VAL A 9 6.26 10.76 32.46
CA VAL A 9 6.88 10.03 33.58
C VAL A 9 7.82 10.95 34.36
N ASN A 10 8.67 11.73 33.69
CA ASN A 10 9.58 12.67 34.36
C ASN A 10 8.83 13.83 35.06
N ARG A 11 7.74 14.32 34.46
CA ARG A 11 6.88 15.38 35.02
C ARG A 11 6.05 14.88 36.21
N SER A 12 5.66 13.60 36.21
CA SER A 12 5.03 12.93 37.35
C SER A 12 6.02 12.64 38.48
N LEU A 13 7.22 12.14 38.17
CA LEU A 13 8.27 11.88 39.15
C LEU A 13 8.75 13.17 39.83
N SER A 14 8.92 14.27 39.08
CA SER A 14 9.31 15.58 39.64
C SER A 14 8.25 16.18 40.57
N LYS A 15 6.96 16.04 40.25
CA LYS A 15 5.86 16.44 41.14
C LYS A 15 5.78 15.56 42.40
N PHE A 16 6.11 14.27 42.27
CA PHE A 16 6.11 13.31 43.38
C PHE A 16 7.21 13.60 44.41
N PHE A 17 8.42 14.01 43.98
CA PHE A 17 9.52 14.35 44.90
C PHE A 17 9.39 15.74 45.56
N ALA A 18 8.63 16.66 44.97
CA ALA A 18 8.40 17.99 45.54
C ALA A 18 7.50 17.99 46.79
N GLY A 19 6.67 16.95 46.99
CA GLY A 19 5.66 16.87 48.05
C GLY A 19 6.08 16.15 49.34
N HIS A 20 7.21 15.42 49.37
CA HIS A 20 7.55 14.55 50.50
C HIS A 20 8.99 14.72 50.98
N ARG A 21 9.17 14.92 52.30
CA ARG A 21 10.46 14.87 53.01
C ARG A 21 11.04 13.46 52.91
N THR A 22 11.66 13.15 51.79
CA THR A 22 12.47 11.96 51.58
C THR A 22 13.92 12.27 51.93
N SER A 23 14.66 11.28 52.44
CA SER A 23 16.06 11.49 52.83
C SER A 23 16.90 11.83 51.60
N ARG A 24 17.86 12.76 51.75
CA ARG A 24 18.75 13.22 50.65
C ARG A 24 19.47 12.07 49.92
N LEU A 25 19.60 10.91 50.57
CA LEU A 25 20.21 9.70 50.00
C LEU A 25 19.33 9.05 48.91
N ALA A 26 18.00 9.06 49.07
CA ALA A 26 17.06 8.47 48.10
C ALA A 26 16.94 9.31 46.82
N GLN A 27 17.02 10.64 46.95
CA GLN A 27 17.07 11.56 45.81
C GLN A 27 18.38 11.43 45.03
N LEU A 28 19.51 11.23 45.73
CA LEU A 28 20.82 11.02 45.09
C LEU A 28 20.90 9.68 44.35
N LEU A 29 20.40 8.60 44.95
CA LEU A 29 20.40 7.27 44.35
C LEU A 29 19.46 7.20 43.13
N GLY A 30 18.27 7.83 43.20
CA GLY A 30 17.37 7.93 42.05
C GLY A 30 17.96 8.73 40.90
N ALA A 31 18.69 9.82 41.19
CA ALA A 31 19.40 10.61 40.18
C ALA A 31 20.57 9.85 39.55
N ILE A 32 21.34 9.08 40.35
CA ILE A 32 22.45 8.26 39.85
C ILE A 32 21.95 7.08 39.00
N PHE A 33 20.85 6.43 39.41
CA PHE A 33 20.24 5.35 38.64
C PHE A 33 19.63 5.85 37.33
N GLY A 34 18.99 7.03 37.37
CA GLY A 34 18.53 7.73 36.17
C GLY A 34 19.67 8.13 35.23
N LEU A 35 20.80 8.64 35.77
CA LEU A 35 21.97 8.99 34.96
C LEU A 35 22.68 7.76 34.38
N MET A 36 22.81 6.66 35.13
CA MET A 36 23.41 5.42 34.60
C MET A 36 22.55 4.81 33.50
N LEU A 37 21.21 4.84 33.63
CA LEU A 37 20.30 4.34 32.59
C LEU A 37 20.38 5.19 31.31
N VAL A 38 20.50 6.53 31.45
CA VAL A 38 20.72 7.45 30.32
C VAL A 38 22.10 7.24 29.67
N CYS A 39 23.16 7.04 30.46
CA CYS A 39 24.51 6.77 29.92
C CYS A 39 24.63 5.40 29.22
N VAL A 40 23.91 4.38 29.70
CA VAL A 40 23.88 3.05 29.04
C VAL A 40 23.08 3.10 27.74
N LEU A 41 22.02 3.92 27.66
CA LEU A 41 21.26 4.13 26.42
C LEU A 41 21.99 5.02 25.40
N GLN A 42 22.89 5.90 25.82
CA GLN A 42 23.70 6.74 24.92
C GLN A 42 25.07 6.15 24.55
N GLY A 43 25.46 5.03 25.18
CA GLY A 43 26.72 4.32 24.90
C GLY A 43 26.58 3.15 23.92
N LEU A 44 25.37 2.79 23.51
CA LEU A 44 25.18 1.91 22.36
C LEU A 44 25.48 2.73 21.10
N PRO A 45 26.39 2.31 20.22
CA PRO A 45 26.49 2.93 18.91
C PRO A 45 25.09 2.90 18.31
N SER A 46 24.58 4.05 17.88
CA SER A 46 23.47 4.08 16.96
C SER A 46 23.89 3.21 15.78
N VAL A 47 23.34 2.00 15.67
CA VAL A 47 23.36 1.27 14.41
C VAL A 47 22.51 2.14 13.50
N GLN A 48 23.17 3.07 12.83
CA GLN A 48 22.58 3.77 11.71
C GLN A 48 22.28 2.64 10.73
N ALA A 49 20.99 2.30 10.61
CA ALA A 49 20.55 1.30 9.66
C ALA A 49 21.17 1.66 8.32
N ALA A 50 21.75 0.68 7.61
CA ALA A 50 22.27 0.91 6.28
C ALA A 50 21.16 1.61 5.47
N PRO A 51 21.45 2.72 4.76
CA PRO A 51 20.44 3.44 4.00
C PRO A 51 19.80 2.47 2.99
N ALA A 52 18.47 2.43 2.99
CA ALA A 52 17.70 1.56 2.09
C ALA A 52 17.50 2.25 0.74
N ILE A 53 17.44 1.46 -0.33
CA ILE A 53 17.13 1.95 -1.68
C ILE A 53 15.68 2.43 -1.69
N ASN A 54 15.48 3.67 -2.16
CA ASN A 54 14.18 4.28 -2.40
C ASN A 54 13.71 3.95 -3.81
N ILE A 55 12.72 3.08 -3.90
CA ILE A 55 12.11 2.72 -5.18
C ILE A 55 10.74 3.39 -5.30
N ALA A 56 10.37 3.80 -6.51
CA ALA A 56 9.05 4.31 -6.81
C ALA A 56 8.23 3.32 -7.65
N ARG A 57 6.91 3.50 -7.62
CA ARG A 57 5.95 2.87 -8.52
C ARG A 57 5.07 3.95 -9.15
N PRO A 58 4.50 3.73 -10.34
CA PRO A 58 3.70 4.74 -11.02
C PRO A 58 2.29 4.83 -10.45
N THR A 59 1.53 5.88 -10.79
CA THR A 59 0.12 6.04 -10.37
C THR A 59 -0.85 5.06 -11.05
N TRP A 60 -0.42 4.40 -12.13
CA TRP A 60 -1.15 3.26 -12.69
C TRP A 60 -0.76 1.98 -11.97
N ASP A 61 -1.75 1.23 -11.50
CA ASP A 61 -1.55 0.02 -10.72
C ASP A 61 -0.99 -1.15 -11.55
N THR A 62 -1.11 -1.10 -12.88
CA THR A 62 -0.58 -2.14 -13.77
C THR A 62 0.94 -2.21 -13.87
N GLY A 63 1.65 -1.27 -13.23
CA GLY A 63 3.11 -1.26 -13.08
C GLY A 63 3.59 -1.70 -11.69
N TRP A 64 2.69 -2.03 -10.76
CA TRP A 64 3.04 -2.26 -9.36
C TRP A 64 3.70 -3.60 -9.12
N PHE A 65 3.30 -4.62 -9.88
CA PHE A 65 3.94 -5.94 -9.86
C PHE A 65 5.41 -5.87 -10.24
N GLN A 66 5.73 -5.12 -11.29
CA GLN A 66 7.11 -4.87 -11.72
C GLN A 66 7.91 -4.24 -10.58
N ALA A 67 7.37 -3.19 -9.93
CA ALA A 67 8.05 -2.55 -8.80
C ALA A 67 8.37 -3.53 -7.65
N GLU A 68 7.43 -4.42 -7.30
CA GLU A 68 7.67 -5.47 -6.29
C GLU A 68 8.67 -6.54 -6.77
N VAL A 69 8.67 -6.91 -8.06
CA VAL A 69 9.70 -7.80 -8.61
C VAL A 69 11.09 -7.18 -8.43
N TYR A 70 11.30 -5.92 -8.83
CA TYR A 70 12.60 -5.26 -8.65
C TYR A 70 12.99 -5.14 -7.18
N ARG A 71 12.03 -4.83 -6.30
CA ARG A 71 12.26 -4.79 -4.85
C ARG A 71 12.79 -6.11 -4.32
N GLU A 72 12.14 -7.21 -4.66
CA GLU A 72 12.52 -8.56 -4.22
C GLU A 72 13.88 -8.98 -4.80
N LEU A 73 14.17 -8.64 -6.05
CA LEU A 73 15.47 -8.91 -6.68
C LEU A 73 16.61 -8.15 -6.00
N LEU A 74 16.42 -6.85 -5.72
CA LEU A 74 17.38 -6.03 -4.98
C LEU A 74 17.58 -6.55 -3.55
N GLY A 75 16.51 -7.01 -2.90
CA GLY A 75 16.58 -7.70 -1.61
C GLY A 75 17.43 -8.97 -1.67
N GLN A 76 17.28 -9.79 -2.72
CA GLN A 76 18.10 -11.00 -2.93
C GLN A 76 19.56 -10.69 -3.28
N LEU A 77 19.85 -9.50 -3.83
CA LEU A 77 21.22 -9.00 -3.95
C LEU A 77 21.81 -8.57 -2.60
N GLY A 78 21.00 -8.42 -1.55
CA GLY A 78 21.46 -8.06 -0.20
C GLY A 78 21.26 -6.59 0.16
N TYR A 79 20.52 -5.83 -0.65
CA TYR A 79 20.16 -4.44 -0.33
C TYR A 79 18.95 -4.39 0.61
N ALA A 80 18.95 -3.43 1.52
CA ALA A 80 17.70 -2.99 2.15
C ALA A 80 16.94 -2.12 1.15
N VAL A 81 15.64 -2.37 0.97
CA VAL A 81 14.83 -1.66 -0.01
C VAL A 81 13.53 -1.22 0.66
N ASN A 82 13.22 0.06 0.57
CA ASN A 82 11.97 0.61 1.09
C ASN A 82 10.78 0.08 0.27
N ALA A 83 9.59 0.13 0.86
CA ALA A 83 8.38 -0.13 0.10
C ALA A 83 8.24 0.90 -1.04
N PRO A 84 7.74 0.50 -2.23
CA PRO A 84 7.65 1.43 -3.35
C PRO A 84 6.74 2.61 -3.03
N LYS A 85 7.22 3.82 -3.31
CA LYS A 85 6.43 5.05 -3.19
C LYS A 85 5.69 5.34 -4.50
N THR A 86 4.39 5.54 -4.44
CA THR A 86 3.61 5.92 -5.63
C THR A 86 3.86 7.37 -5.99
N LEU A 87 4.30 7.62 -7.23
CA LEU A 87 4.60 8.95 -7.75
C LEU A 87 4.03 9.11 -9.18
N SER A 88 3.65 10.34 -9.54
CA SER A 88 3.42 10.68 -10.95
C SER A 88 4.74 10.64 -11.73
N ASN A 89 4.65 10.64 -13.07
CA ASN A 89 5.83 10.69 -13.94
C ASN A 89 6.73 11.87 -13.56
N GLU A 90 6.18 13.09 -13.57
CA GLU A 90 6.90 14.33 -13.25
C GLU A 90 7.54 14.27 -11.86
N GLN A 91 6.77 13.86 -10.84
CA GLN A 91 7.28 13.75 -9.47
C GLN A 91 8.44 12.75 -9.35
N PHE A 92 8.37 11.62 -10.06
CA PHE A 92 9.46 10.65 -10.05
C PHE A 92 10.72 11.22 -10.70
N TYR A 93 10.65 11.75 -11.93
CA TYR A 93 11.83 12.25 -12.62
C TYR A 93 12.49 13.42 -11.87
N GLU A 94 11.70 14.32 -11.27
CA GLU A 94 12.21 15.40 -10.42
C GLU A 94 12.88 14.86 -9.15
N GLN A 95 12.24 13.94 -8.42
CA GLN A 95 12.80 13.36 -7.20
C GLN A 95 14.03 12.49 -7.48
N ALA A 96 14.07 11.80 -8.63
CA ALA A 96 15.24 11.03 -9.07
C ALA A 96 16.42 11.94 -9.41
N ALA A 97 16.18 13.06 -10.10
CA ALA A 97 17.22 14.05 -10.37
C ALA A 97 17.72 14.74 -9.09
N ALA A 98 16.85 14.94 -8.11
CA ALA A 98 17.22 15.44 -6.78
C ALA A 98 17.93 14.42 -5.89
N GLY A 99 17.98 13.13 -6.29
CA GLY A 99 18.54 12.04 -5.50
C GLY A 99 17.69 11.62 -4.30
N GLU A 100 16.40 11.97 -4.29
CA GLU A 100 15.44 11.54 -3.27
C GLU A 100 14.89 10.13 -3.58
N MET A 101 14.64 9.83 -4.85
CA MET A 101 14.31 8.49 -5.34
C MET A 101 15.49 7.91 -6.11
N ASP A 102 15.75 6.62 -5.93
CA ASP A 102 16.90 5.98 -6.59
C ASP A 102 16.50 5.36 -7.93
N LEU A 103 15.33 4.70 -8.00
CA LEU A 103 14.87 4.00 -9.20
C LEU A 103 13.35 3.78 -9.27
N TRP A 104 12.85 3.52 -10.47
CA TRP A 104 11.55 2.87 -10.71
C TRP A 104 11.64 1.87 -11.87
N ALA A 105 10.65 0.99 -12.01
CA ALA A 105 10.58 -0.04 -13.06
C ALA A 105 9.57 0.28 -14.17
N SER A 106 9.22 1.56 -14.34
CA SER A 106 8.04 1.94 -15.13
C SER A 106 8.31 3.08 -16.13
N GLY A 107 9.54 3.17 -16.65
CA GLY A 107 9.88 4.13 -17.69
C GLY A 107 9.42 3.66 -19.07
N TRP A 108 8.50 4.40 -19.70
CA TRP A 108 8.00 4.11 -21.04
C TRP A 108 8.76 4.93 -22.08
N PHE A 109 9.51 4.29 -22.96
CA PHE A 109 10.32 4.99 -23.97
C PHE A 109 9.89 4.58 -25.37
N PRO A 110 9.74 5.55 -26.30
CA PRO A 110 10.18 6.95 -26.23
C PRO A 110 9.20 7.92 -25.54
N LEU A 111 8.05 7.44 -25.03
CA LEU A 111 7.00 8.31 -24.48
C LEU A 111 7.48 9.27 -23.35
N HIS A 112 8.47 8.84 -22.58
CA HIS A 112 9.05 9.57 -21.45
C HIS A 112 10.34 10.34 -21.80
N ASP A 113 10.81 10.33 -23.06
CA ASP A 113 12.05 11.03 -23.47
C ASP A 113 12.03 12.50 -23.04
N ARG A 114 10.88 13.16 -23.18
CA ARG A 114 10.70 14.57 -22.80
C ARG A 114 11.07 14.89 -21.35
N TYR A 115 10.91 13.94 -20.41
CA TYR A 115 11.28 14.16 -19.02
C TYR A 115 12.80 14.13 -18.85
N LEU A 116 13.49 13.25 -19.59
CA LEU A 116 14.95 13.16 -19.61
C LEU A 116 15.60 14.36 -20.30
N GLU A 117 14.89 15.03 -21.22
CA GLU A 117 15.38 16.20 -21.94
C GLU A 117 15.29 17.51 -21.12
N GLN A 118 14.61 17.48 -19.97
CA GLN A 118 14.51 18.67 -19.12
C GLN A 118 15.89 19.08 -18.58
N PRO A 119 16.24 20.38 -18.55
CA PRO A 119 17.59 20.83 -18.22
C PRO A 119 18.14 20.39 -16.85
N ASN A 120 17.27 20.17 -15.86
CA ASN A 120 17.62 19.71 -14.52
C ASN A 120 17.70 18.19 -14.37
N ILE A 121 17.22 17.42 -15.36
CA ILE A 121 17.16 15.95 -15.34
C ILE A 121 18.17 15.36 -16.34
N ALA A 122 18.41 16.03 -17.45
CA ALA A 122 19.29 15.59 -18.52
C ALA A 122 20.70 15.23 -18.02
N GLY A 123 21.07 13.95 -18.20
CA GLY A 123 22.37 13.40 -17.77
C GLY A 123 22.49 13.11 -16.27
N VAL A 124 21.43 13.31 -15.49
CA VAL A 124 21.37 12.98 -14.05
C VAL A 124 20.51 11.74 -13.81
N VAL A 125 19.50 11.53 -14.65
CA VAL A 125 18.62 10.37 -14.62
C VAL A 125 18.73 9.65 -15.96
N GLU A 126 18.82 8.33 -15.94
CA GLU A 126 18.98 7.53 -17.15
C GLU A 126 18.09 6.28 -17.15
N PRO A 127 17.57 5.85 -18.32
CA PRO A 127 16.91 4.58 -18.47
C PRO A 127 17.94 3.45 -18.65
N VAL A 128 17.70 2.33 -17.98
CA VAL A 128 18.61 1.17 -17.91
C VAL A 128 17.85 -0.10 -18.26
N GLY A 129 18.49 -0.95 -19.07
CA GLY A 129 17.91 -2.22 -19.51
C GLY A 129 16.69 -2.06 -20.42
N PHE A 130 16.10 -3.20 -20.77
CA PHE A 130 14.89 -3.30 -21.58
C PHE A 130 14.00 -4.40 -20.99
N GLU A 131 13.23 -4.04 -19.98
CA GLU A 131 12.36 -4.98 -19.27
C GLU A 131 11.31 -5.59 -20.21
N VAL A 132 10.69 -4.74 -21.03
CA VAL A 132 9.75 -5.13 -22.08
C VAL A 132 10.18 -4.46 -23.39
N PRO A 133 11.03 -5.09 -24.22
CA PRO A 133 11.56 -4.49 -25.44
C PRO A 133 10.52 -4.45 -26.57
N GLY A 134 10.15 -3.25 -27.02
CA GLY A 134 9.27 -2.99 -28.17
C GLY A 134 7.91 -3.71 -28.10
N GLY A 135 7.53 -4.18 -26.92
CA GLY A 135 6.35 -5.03 -26.72
C GLY A 135 5.11 -4.25 -26.36
N ALA A 136 5.26 -2.98 -25.99
CA ALA A 136 4.18 -2.18 -25.46
C ALA A 136 3.53 -1.33 -26.57
N LEU A 137 2.27 -1.63 -26.88
CA LEU A 137 1.46 -0.92 -27.87
C LEU A 137 0.63 0.16 -27.18
N GLN A 138 0.29 1.20 -27.92
CA GLN A 138 -0.57 2.29 -27.48
C GLN A 138 -1.43 2.72 -28.67
N GLY A 139 -2.64 3.22 -28.40
CA GLY A 139 -3.54 3.66 -29.46
C GLY A 139 -5.00 3.71 -29.04
N TYR A 140 -5.85 3.92 -30.04
CA TYR A 140 -7.28 4.14 -29.89
C TYR A 140 -8.06 2.90 -30.30
N LEU A 141 -9.10 2.59 -29.54
CA LEU A 141 -9.99 1.48 -29.81
C LEU A 141 -11.44 1.91 -29.76
N VAL A 142 -12.24 1.25 -30.60
CA VAL A 142 -13.69 1.34 -30.62
C VAL A 142 -14.24 -0.08 -30.47
N ASP A 143 -15.40 -0.24 -29.84
CA ASP A 143 -16.07 -1.53 -29.86
C ASP A 143 -16.33 -1.99 -31.30
N LYS A 144 -16.13 -3.29 -31.52
CA LYS A 144 -16.10 -3.85 -32.87
C LYS A 144 -17.45 -3.69 -33.58
N VAL A 145 -18.55 -3.83 -32.86
CA VAL A 145 -19.90 -3.70 -33.41
C VAL A 145 -20.14 -2.30 -33.96
N THR A 146 -19.82 -1.25 -33.19
CA THR A 146 -19.92 0.13 -33.64
C THR A 146 -18.96 0.42 -34.80
N ALA A 147 -17.73 -0.05 -34.69
CA ALA A 147 -16.74 0.15 -35.75
C ALA A 147 -17.20 -0.45 -37.09
N GLU A 148 -17.78 -1.66 -37.08
CA GLU A 148 -18.34 -2.29 -38.27
C GLU A 148 -19.61 -1.60 -38.76
N GLN A 149 -20.52 -1.23 -37.85
CA GLN A 149 -21.80 -0.58 -38.17
C GLN A 149 -21.60 0.75 -38.91
N PHE A 150 -20.68 1.57 -38.43
CA PHE A 150 -20.43 2.90 -39.00
C PHE A 150 -19.20 2.91 -39.94
N ASN A 151 -18.54 1.77 -40.13
CA ASN A 151 -17.28 1.66 -40.86
C ASN A 151 -16.25 2.67 -40.36
N ILE A 152 -15.96 2.64 -39.05
CA ILE A 152 -14.96 3.50 -38.40
C ILE A 152 -13.60 2.84 -38.60
N GLN A 153 -12.72 3.55 -39.28
CA GLN A 153 -11.37 3.09 -39.62
C GLN A 153 -10.30 4.01 -39.00
N SER A 154 -10.62 5.29 -38.80
CA SER A 154 -9.69 6.27 -38.27
C SER A 154 -10.35 7.29 -37.35
N LEU A 155 -9.56 7.98 -36.50
CA LEU A 155 -10.02 9.15 -35.75
C LEU A 155 -10.68 10.22 -36.63
N ALA A 156 -10.31 10.33 -37.92
CA ALA A 156 -10.99 11.26 -38.85
C ALA A 156 -12.49 10.97 -38.99
N ASP A 157 -12.89 9.70 -38.87
CA ASP A 157 -14.28 9.27 -38.99
C ASP A 157 -15.15 9.76 -37.83
N LEU A 158 -14.54 10.17 -36.71
CA LEU A 158 -15.21 10.74 -35.55
C LEU A 158 -15.79 12.13 -35.83
N THR A 159 -15.48 12.75 -36.97
CA THR A 159 -16.10 14.02 -37.40
C THR A 159 -17.48 13.82 -38.04
N ARG A 160 -17.86 12.58 -38.36
CA ARG A 160 -19.16 12.27 -38.96
C ARG A 160 -20.27 12.37 -37.90
N PRO A 161 -21.36 13.14 -38.14
CA PRO A 161 -22.40 13.35 -37.15
C PRO A 161 -23.03 12.06 -36.59
N GLU A 162 -23.19 11.03 -37.43
CA GLU A 162 -23.73 9.74 -37.02
C GLU A 162 -22.78 8.94 -36.11
N VAL A 163 -21.46 9.13 -36.24
CA VAL A 163 -20.44 8.50 -35.40
C VAL A 163 -20.33 9.26 -34.07
N MET A 164 -20.29 10.59 -34.12
CA MET A 164 -20.31 11.44 -32.92
C MET A 164 -21.50 11.11 -32.03
N ALA A 165 -22.70 11.08 -32.61
CA ALA A 165 -23.93 10.79 -31.86
C ALA A 165 -23.98 9.37 -31.29
N ALA A 166 -23.29 8.41 -31.91
CA ALA A 166 -23.21 7.04 -31.39
C ALA A 166 -22.25 6.94 -30.20
N LEU A 167 -21.17 7.71 -30.21
CA LEU A 167 -20.11 7.70 -29.19
C LEU A 167 -20.26 8.80 -28.13
N ASP A 168 -21.30 9.62 -28.22
CA ASP A 168 -21.67 10.65 -27.24
C ASP A 168 -22.49 10.03 -26.12
N SER A 169 -21.85 9.82 -24.97
CA SER A 169 -22.48 9.19 -23.81
C SER A 169 -22.98 10.16 -22.76
N ASN A 170 -22.54 11.42 -22.80
CA ASN A 170 -22.96 12.46 -21.86
C ASN A 170 -23.96 13.47 -22.48
N GLY A 171 -24.23 13.35 -23.78
CA GLY A 171 -25.21 14.15 -24.51
C GLY A 171 -24.73 15.57 -24.86
N ASN A 172 -23.43 15.84 -24.81
CA ASN A 172 -22.88 17.16 -25.10
C ASN A 172 -22.64 17.42 -26.61
N GLY A 173 -22.90 16.42 -27.45
CA GLY A 173 -22.75 16.47 -28.90
C GLY A 173 -21.36 16.10 -29.40
N LYS A 174 -20.47 15.55 -28.56
CA LYS A 174 -19.13 15.07 -28.93
C LYS A 174 -18.97 13.59 -28.62
N ALA A 175 -18.12 12.90 -29.39
CA ALA A 175 -17.70 11.56 -29.05
C ALA A 175 -16.84 11.57 -27.77
N ASP A 176 -17.16 10.70 -26.83
CA ASP A 176 -16.47 10.59 -25.55
C ASP A 176 -15.28 9.65 -25.67
N LEU A 177 -14.07 10.22 -25.79
CA LEU A 177 -12.82 9.46 -25.77
C LEU A 177 -12.32 9.35 -24.33
N ILE A 178 -12.45 8.16 -23.74
CA ILE A 178 -11.79 7.87 -22.46
C ILE A 178 -10.28 7.80 -22.70
N GLY A 179 -9.55 8.75 -22.13
CA GLY A 179 -8.12 8.86 -22.34
C GLY A 179 -7.33 8.81 -21.04
N CYS A 180 -6.13 9.40 -21.07
CA CYS A 180 -5.19 9.27 -19.97
C CYS A 180 -5.48 10.27 -18.84
N ASN A 181 -5.02 9.93 -17.63
CA ASN A 181 -5.03 10.87 -16.51
C ASN A 181 -4.26 12.15 -16.88
N THR A 182 -4.70 13.29 -16.35
CA THR A 182 -3.97 14.55 -16.45
C THR A 182 -2.55 14.39 -15.91
N GLY A 183 -1.57 14.93 -16.62
CA GLY A 183 -0.13 14.83 -16.29
C GLY A 183 0.53 13.53 -16.74
N TRP A 184 -0.22 12.57 -17.29
CA TRP A 184 0.38 11.42 -17.96
C TRP A 184 0.87 11.77 -19.35
N ALA A 185 1.91 11.06 -19.76
CA ALA A 185 2.54 11.33 -21.02
C ALA A 185 1.62 11.09 -22.23
N CYS A 186 0.81 10.04 -22.20
CA CYS A 186 -0.17 9.77 -23.24
C CYS A 186 -1.28 10.83 -23.32
N ALA A 187 -1.62 11.53 -22.22
CA ALA A 187 -2.64 12.57 -22.28
C ALA A 187 -2.21 13.73 -23.19
N GLU A 188 -0.95 14.16 -23.10
CA GLU A 188 -0.39 15.21 -23.96
C GLU A 188 -0.38 14.82 -25.44
N VAL A 189 -0.08 13.54 -25.75
CA VAL A 189 -0.09 13.05 -27.14
C VAL A 189 -1.52 12.96 -27.67
N ILE A 190 -2.49 12.54 -26.85
CA ILE A 190 -3.91 12.53 -27.23
C ILE A 190 -4.39 13.95 -27.51
N ASP A 191 -4.09 14.91 -26.63
CA ASP A 191 -4.45 16.32 -26.81
C ASP A 191 -3.83 16.90 -28.09
N TYR A 192 -2.56 16.56 -28.37
CA TYR A 192 -1.90 16.90 -29.62
C TYR A 192 -2.64 16.31 -30.83
N HIS A 193 -3.00 15.03 -30.82
CA HIS A 193 -3.75 14.40 -31.91
C HIS A 193 -5.11 15.07 -32.14
N LEU A 194 -5.85 15.37 -31.07
CA LEU A 194 -7.14 16.06 -31.19
C LEU A 194 -7.00 17.45 -31.82
N GLN A 195 -5.91 18.16 -31.51
CA GLN A 195 -5.60 19.45 -32.13
C GLN A 195 -5.14 19.31 -33.59
N GLU A 196 -4.15 18.46 -33.85
CA GLU A 196 -3.52 18.26 -35.17
C GLU A 196 -4.53 17.77 -36.22
N TYR A 197 -5.41 16.86 -35.81
CA TYR A 197 -6.43 16.30 -36.71
C TYR A 197 -7.72 17.13 -36.73
N GLY A 198 -7.78 18.25 -36.01
CA GLY A 198 -8.95 19.15 -36.01
C GLY A 198 -10.20 18.53 -35.39
N LEU A 199 -10.04 17.69 -34.36
CA LEU A 199 -11.12 16.91 -33.73
C LEU A 199 -11.72 17.58 -32.48
N GLY A 200 -11.21 18.74 -32.06
CA GLY A 200 -11.63 19.39 -30.82
C GLY A 200 -13.13 19.74 -30.72
N ASP A 201 -13.82 19.92 -31.85
CA ASP A 201 -15.27 20.13 -31.87
C ASP A 201 -16.07 18.82 -31.91
N ALA A 202 -15.43 17.71 -32.26
CA ALA A 202 -16.06 16.41 -32.50
C ALA A 202 -15.82 15.40 -31.36
N VAL A 203 -14.71 15.53 -30.63
CA VAL A 203 -14.27 14.57 -29.61
C VAL A 203 -13.94 15.31 -28.31
N GLU A 204 -14.41 14.78 -27.20
CA GLU A 204 -13.99 15.19 -25.86
C GLU A 204 -12.99 14.18 -25.30
N HIS A 205 -11.84 14.66 -24.82
CA HIS A 205 -10.88 13.84 -24.09
C HIS A 205 -11.29 13.77 -22.62
N ILE A 206 -11.95 12.68 -22.24
CA ILE A 206 -12.30 12.42 -20.84
C ILE A 206 -11.03 11.99 -20.10
N GLN A 207 -10.50 12.92 -19.31
CA GLN A 207 -9.40 12.68 -18.38
C GLN A 207 -9.93 12.50 -16.97
N GLY A 208 -9.28 11.63 -16.21
CA GLY A 208 -9.63 11.28 -14.84
C GLY A 208 -8.88 10.03 -14.46
N ASP A 209 -9.29 9.34 -13.39
CA ASP A 209 -8.70 8.04 -13.11
C ASP A 209 -9.07 7.03 -14.20
N TYR A 210 -8.07 6.56 -14.95
CA TYR A 210 -8.26 5.69 -16.11
C TYR A 210 -9.06 4.42 -15.78
N SER A 211 -8.67 3.75 -14.68
CA SER A 211 -9.23 2.49 -14.23
C SER A 211 -10.77 2.50 -14.07
N PRO A 212 -11.38 3.40 -13.30
CA PRO A 212 -12.84 3.48 -13.16
C PRO A 212 -13.54 3.97 -14.43
N LEU A 213 -12.93 4.90 -15.18
CA LEU A 213 -13.48 5.36 -16.45
C LEU A 213 -13.63 4.18 -17.42
N MET A 214 -12.61 3.31 -17.48
CA MET A 214 -12.65 2.10 -18.29
C MET A 214 -13.61 1.05 -17.76
N ALA A 215 -13.69 0.83 -16.44
CA ALA A 215 -14.69 -0.06 -15.86
C ALA A 215 -16.11 0.39 -16.23
N ALA A 216 -16.36 1.70 -16.26
CA ALA A 216 -17.62 2.28 -16.71
C ALA A 216 -17.88 2.13 -18.20
N ALA A 217 -16.84 2.26 -19.03
CA ALA A 217 -16.93 2.00 -20.47
C ALA A 217 -17.33 0.54 -20.75
N ILE A 218 -16.64 -0.42 -20.12
CA ILE A 218 -16.90 -1.85 -20.29
C ILE A 218 -18.34 -2.18 -19.88
N ALA A 219 -18.82 -1.65 -18.76
CA ALA A 219 -20.20 -1.88 -18.32
C ALA A 219 -21.25 -1.36 -19.32
N ARG A 220 -20.97 -0.25 -20.01
CA ARG A 220 -21.82 0.28 -21.09
C ARG A 220 -21.76 -0.57 -22.35
N GLN A 221 -20.55 -0.99 -22.75
CA GLN A 221 -20.36 -1.88 -23.89
C GLN A 221 -21.09 -3.21 -23.71
N GLN A 222 -21.08 -3.77 -22.51
CA GLN A 222 -21.84 -4.99 -22.18
C GLN A 222 -23.37 -4.81 -22.29
N GLN A 223 -23.86 -3.56 -22.24
CA GLN A 223 -25.26 -3.20 -22.47
C GLN A 223 -25.55 -2.87 -23.94
N GLY A 224 -24.55 -2.99 -24.82
CA GLY A 224 -24.65 -2.71 -26.25
C GLY A 224 -24.46 -1.25 -26.63
N GLU A 225 -23.98 -0.40 -25.71
CA GLU A 225 -23.60 0.98 -26.02
C GLU A 225 -22.22 1.02 -26.68
N ALA A 226 -22.01 2.03 -27.52
CA ALA A 226 -20.74 2.23 -28.19
C ALA A 226 -19.69 2.81 -27.23
N ILE A 227 -18.44 2.42 -27.39
CA ILE A 227 -17.32 2.97 -26.60
C ILE A 227 -16.14 3.35 -27.49
N LEU A 228 -15.49 4.46 -27.13
CA LEU A 228 -14.24 4.94 -27.69
C LEU A 228 -13.26 5.19 -26.54
N PHE A 229 -12.07 4.60 -26.62
CA PHE A 229 -11.08 4.75 -25.57
C PHE A 229 -9.65 4.63 -26.10
N TYR A 230 -8.73 5.20 -25.36
CA TYR A 230 -7.31 4.96 -25.48
C TYR A 230 -6.91 3.82 -24.54
N THR A 231 -5.98 2.95 -24.94
CA THR A 231 -5.31 2.02 -24.02
C THR A 231 -3.88 1.74 -24.45
N TRP A 232 -3.20 0.93 -23.64
CA TRP A 232 -1.86 0.42 -23.89
C TRP A 232 -1.79 -1.09 -23.63
N THR A 233 -0.72 -1.74 -24.07
CA THR A 233 -0.37 -3.10 -23.64
C THR A 233 0.98 -3.07 -22.92
N PRO A 234 1.17 -3.76 -21.78
CA PRO A 234 0.19 -4.59 -21.09
C PRO A 234 -0.79 -3.73 -20.28
N ASN A 235 -2.08 -4.04 -20.39
CA ASN A 235 -3.13 -3.43 -19.59
C ASN A 235 -4.26 -4.46 -19.43
N TRP A 236 -4.93 -4.45 -18.29
CA TRP A 236 -6.03 -5.36 -17.99
C TRP A 236 -7.21 -5.21 -18.96
N THR A 237 -7.41 -4.00 -19.51
CA THR A 237 -8.46 -3.71 -20.50
C THR A 237 -8.36 -4.59 -21.75
N ALA A 238 -7.15 -5.01 -22.13
CA ALA A 238 -6.95 -5.90 -23.27
C ALA A 238 -7.45 -7.35 -23.02
N ASN A 239 -7.60 -7.76 -21.75
CA ASN A 239 -8.18 -9.06 -21.40
C ASN A 239 -9.71 -8.99 -21.29
N GLU A 240 -10.25 -7.88 -20.80
CA GLU A 240 -11.69 -7.64 -20.67
C GLU A 240 -12.34 -7.28 -22.02
N LEU A 241 -11.59 -6.61 -22.90
CA LEU A 241 -11.98 -6.23 -24.26
C LEU A 241 -10.91 -6.69 -25.25
N PRO A 242 -10.88 -7.98 -25.64
CA PRO A 242 -9.85 -8.51 -26.53
C PRO A 242 -9.91 -7.87 -27.93
N PRO A 243 -8.81 -7.26 -28.42
CA PRO A 243 -8.76 -6.69 -29.76
C PRO A 243 -8.97 -7.75 -30.86
N GLY A 244 -9.86 -7.47 -31.80
CA GLY A 244 -10.30 -8.37 -32.86
C GLY A 244 -11.55 -9.18 -32.51
N GLU A 245 -11.92 -9.24 -31.23
CA GLU A 245 -13.15 -9.89 -30.76
C GLU A 245 -14.18 -8.85 -30.32
N ASP A 246 -13.91 -8.10 -29.25
CA ASP A 246 -14.86 -7.13 -28.68
C ASP A 246 -14.58 -5.69 -29.12
N VAL A 247 -13.32 -5.37 -29.41
CA VAL A 247 -12.86 -4.04 -29.81
C VAL A 247 -11.90 -4.14 -30.99
N VAL A 248 -11.69 -3.02 -31.69
CA VAL A 248 -10.72 -2.93 -32.79
C VAL A 248 -9.85 -1.69 -32.62
N TRP A 249 -8.57 -1.79 -32.98
CA TRP A 249 -7.68 -0.64 -33.08
C TRP A 249 -8.04 0.18 -34.31
N ILE A 250 -8.29 1.48 -34.14
CA ILE A 250 -8.52 2.42 -35.24
C ILE A 250 -7.27 3.25 -35.50
N GLU A 251 -7.08 3.69 -36.74
CA GLU A 251 -5.90 4.44 -37.15
C GLU A 251 -6.00 5.93 -36.80
N VAL A 252 -4.86 6.61 -36.70
CA VAL A 252 -4.82 8.06 -36.86
C VAL A 252 -4.85 8.42 -38.37
N PRO A 253 -5.30 9.64 -38.76
CA PRO A 253 -5.48 9.98 -40.18
C PRO A 253 -4.17 9.97 -40.97
N TYR A 254 -3.07 10.30 -40.32
CA TYR A 254 -1.70 10.21 -40.80
C TYR A 254 -0.77 10.18 -39.59
N ALA A 255 0.44 9.63 -39.74
CA ALA A 255 1.43 9.64 -38.66
C ALA A 255 1.82 11.09 -38.34
N SER A 256 1.54 11.53 -37.11
CA SER A 256 1.95 12.84 -36.59
C SER A 256 2.19 12.71 -35.10
N LEU A 257 3.29 13.27 -34.60
CA LEU A 257 3.63 13.26 -33.18
C LEU A 257 4.00 14.68 -32.71
N PRO A 258 3.92 14.95 -31.40
CA PRO A 258 4.40 16.20 -30.83
C PRO A 258 5.83 16.55 -31.31
N PRO A 259 6.21 17.85 -31.36
CA PRO A 259 7.48 18.29 -31.95
C PRO A 259 8.73 17.59 -31.42
N ASP A 260 8.75 17.24 -30.14
CA ASP A 260 9.79 16.48 -29.44
C ASP A 260 9.91 15.03 -29.94
N GLN A 261 8.82 14.43 -30.42
CA GLN A 261 8.76 13.05 -30.89
C GLN A 261 8.63 12.91 -32.41
N LYS A 262 8.75 14.01 -33.15
CA LYS A 262 8.56 14.04 -34.61
C LYS A 262 9.42 13.04 -35.38
N ALA A 263 10.62 12.73 -34.89
CA ALA A 263 11.51 11.76 -35.53
C ALA A 263 10.95 10.33 -35.54
N LEU A 264 9.96 10.04 -34.71
CA LEU A 264 9.39 8.71 -34.47
C LEU A 264 8.09 8.47 -35.25
N GLU A 265 7.63 9.43 -36.08
CA GLU A 265 6.36 9.32 -36.83
C GLU A 265 6.30 8.04 -37.67
N SER A 266 7.40 7.64 -38.31
CA SER A 266 7.44 6.39 -39.10
C SER A 266 7.29 5.12 -38.25
N GLU A 267 7.60 5.19 -36.95
CA GLU A 267 7.50 4.06 -36.03
C GLU A 267 6.08 3.83 -35.52
N THR A 268 5.16 4.77 -35.79
CA THR A 268 3.73 4.63 -35.49
C THR A 268 2.98 3.73 -36.48
N VAL A 269 3.62 3.36 -37.60
CA VAL A 269 3.07 2.50 -38.66
C VAL A 269 3.59 1.08 -38.47
N MET A 270 2.70 0.13 -38.22
CA MET A 270 3.05 -1.23 -37.80
C MET A 270 2.28 -2.29 -38.59
N THR A 271 2.93 -3.37 -38.99
CA THR A 271 2.27 -4.49 -39.67
C THR A 271 1.86 -5.60 -38.71
N GLY A 272 0.78 -6.31 -39.02
CA GLY A 272 0.38 -7.54 -38.31
C GLY A 272 -0.16 -7.30 -36.89
N ILE A 273 -0.77 -6.15 -36.64
CA ILE A 273 -1.43 -5.84 -35.37
C ILE A 273 -2.79 -6.54 -35.32
N THR A 274 -2.94 -7.51 -34.42
CA THR A 274 -4.22 -8.22 -34.20
C THR A 274 -5.31 -7.24 -33.82
N GLY A 275 -6.45 -7.33 -34.49
CA GLY A 275 -7.62 -6.49 -34.22
C GLY A 275 -7.51 -5.06 -34.74
N CYS A 276 -6.48 -4.71 -35.53
CA CYS A 276 -6.48 -3.42 -36.22
C CYS A 276 -7.36 -3.45 -37.46
N VAL A 277 -8.01 -2.33 -37.75
CA VAL A 277 -8.89 -2.14 -38.90
C VAL A 277 -8.16 -2.10 -40.25
N ALA A 278 -6.84 -1.87 -40.23
CA ALA A 278 -5.98 -1.86 -41.42
C ALA A 278 -4.64 -2.59 -41.19
N ASP A 279 -3.98 -2.99 -42.28
CA ASP A 279 -2.60 -3.52 -42.28
C ASP A 279 -1.84 -2.97 -43.52
N PRO A 280 -0.78 -2.17 -43.35
CA PRO A 280 -0.21 -1.69 -42.08
C PRO A 280 -1.17 -0.81 -41.29
N CYS A 281 -1.03 -0.84 -39.96
CA CYS A 281 -1.84 -0.13 -38.99
C CYS A 281 -1.09 1.11 -38.46
N THR A 282 -1.68 2.28 -38.62
CA THR A 282 -1.13 3.57 -38.16
C THR A 282 -1.73 3.93 -36.80
N LEU A 283 -1.14 3.44 -35.71
CA LEU A 283 -1.70 3.58 -34.36
C LEU A 283 -1.59 5.00 -33.78
N GLY A 284 -0.73 5.84 -34.36
CA GLY A 284 -0.43 7.20 -33.87
C GLY A 284 0.54 7.23 -32.69
N PHE A 285 0.93 6.08 -32.14
CA PHE A 285 1.93 5.97 -31.09
C PHE A 285 3.02 4.98 -31.52
N PRO A 286 4.30 5.28 -31.24
CA PRO A 286 5.36 4.31 -31.47
C PRO A 286 5.25 3.15 -30.47
N ARG A 287 5.86 2.00 -30.82
CA ARG A 287 6.07 0.92 -29.84
C ARG A 287 6.93 1.45 -28.71
N ASN A 288 6.57 1.07 -27.49
CA ASN A 288 7.34 1.45 -26.32
C ASN A 288 8.15 0.27 -25.78
N ASP A 289 9.35 0.62 -25.33
CA ASP A 289 10.10 -0.15 -24.37
C ASP A 289 9.64 0.22 -22.96
N ILE A 290 9.47 -0.77 -22.09
CA ILE A 290 9.43 -0.54 -20.64
C ILE A 290 10.84 -0.78 -20.11
N ARG A 291 11.38 0.22 -19.40
CA ARG A 291 12.76 0.23 -18.91
C ARG A 291 12.78 0.68 -17.46
N ALA A 292 13.70 0.14 -16.68
CA ALA A 292 14.02 0.73 -15.39
C ALA A 292 14.62 2.13 -15.62
N VAL A 293 14.38 3.05 -14.71
CA VAL A 293 14.98 4.39 -14.74
C VAL A 293 15.56 4.65 -13.36
N ALA A 294 16.78 5.19 -13.31
CA ALA A 294 17.46 5.44 -12.07
C ALA A 294 18.35 6.68 -12.15
N ASN A 295 18.69 7.21 -10.97
CA ASN A 295 19.69 8.27 -10.85
C ASN A 295 21.08 7.75 -11.28
N SER A 296 21.78 8.49 -12.14
CA SER A 296 23.06 8.10 -12.71
C SER A 296 24.17 7.97 -11.65
N GLU A 297 24.24 8.87 -10.67
CA GLU A 297 25.22 8.79 -9.57
C GLU A 297 24.96 7.55 -8.70
N PHE A 298 23.70 7.24 -8.43
CA PHE A 298 23.31 6.01 -7.73
C PHE A 298 23.77 4.76 -8.48
N LEU A 299 23.59 4.71 -9.81
CA LEU A 299 24.02 3.59 -10.64
C LEU A 299 25.55 3.45 -10.73
N GLU A 300 26.28 4.57 -10.77
CA GLU A 300 27.75 4.58 -10.73
C GLU A 300 28.28 4.03 -9.40
N ALA A 301 27.62 4.38 -8.29
CA ALA A 301 27.94 3.86 -6.97
C ALA A 301 27.54 2.38 -6.78
N ASN A 302 26.56 1.89 -7.56
CA ASN A 302 25.99 0.56 -7.42
C ASN A 302 26.04 -0.24 -8.75
N PRO A 303 27.23 -0.67 -9.20
CA PRO A 303 27.39 -1.41 -10.46
C PRO A 303 26.64 -2.76 -10.48
N ALA A 304 26.46 -3.40 -9.32
CA ALA A 304 25.62 -4.59 -9.20
C ALA A 304 24.14 -4.31 -9.47
N VAL A 305 23.64 -3.15 -9.02
CA VAL A 305 22.27 -2.70 -9.32
C VAL A 305 22.14 -2.40 -10.80
N ARG A 306 23.05 -1.60 -11.39
CA ARG A 306 23.05 -1.33 -12.84
C ARG A 306 23.00 -2.63 -13.64
N SER A 307 23.89 -3.58 -13.33
CA SER A 307 23.93 -4.86 -14.01
C SER A 307 22.66 -5.69 -13.83
N LEU A 308 21.99 -5.62 -12.67
CA LEU A 308 20.69 -6.26 -12.50
C LEU A 308 19.63 -5.60 -13.42
N LEU A 309 19.52 -4.27 -13.40
CA LEU A 309 18.53 -3.53 -14.20
C LEU A 309 18.71 -3.80 -15.71
N GLU A 310 19.94 -3.97 -16.18
CA GLU A 310 20.26 -4.31 -17.56
C GLU A 310 19.75 -5.71 -17.99
N GLN A 311 19.57 -6.62 -17.04
CA GLN A 311 19.30 -8.03 -17.28
C GLN A 311 17.83 -8.40 -17.10
N VAL A 312 17.11 -7.69 -16.24
CA VAL A 312 15.71 -8.00 -15.93
C VAL A 312 14.86 -7.85 -17.20
N THR A 313 14.16 -8.93 -17.56
CA THR A 313 13.16 -8.94 -18.61
C THR A 313 11.93 -9.67 -18.11
N ILE A 314 10.75 -9.05 -18.16
CA ILE A 314 9.50 -9.66 -17.71
C ILE A 314 8.60 -9.86 -18.92
N PRO A 315 8.18 -11.11 -19.24
CA PRO A 315 7.29 -11.35 -20.36
C PRO A 315 5.98 -10.57 -20.24
N LEU A 316 5.55 -9.94 -21.34
CA LEU A 316 4.30 -9.18 -21.42
C LEU A 316 3.09 -9.99 -20.94
N ALA A 317 3.05 -11.28 -21.28
CA ALA A 317 2.00 -12.20 -20.89
C ALA A 317 1.93 -12.42 -19.37
N ASP A 318 3.07 -12.39 -18.68
CA ASP A 318 3.13 -12.57 -17.23
C ASP A 318 2.62 -11.32 -16.53
N ILE A 319 2.99 -10.13 -17.02
CA ILE A 319 2.45 -8.85 -16.55
C ILE A 319 0.93 -8.81 -16.76
N ALA A 320 0.44 -9.22 -17.94
CA ALA A 320 -0.99 -9.28 -18.23
C ALA A 320 -1.73 -10.29 -17.33
N THR A 321 -1.12 -11.44 -17.05
CA THR A 321 -1.67 -12.46 -16.15
C THR A 321 -1.77 -11.93 -14.72
N GLN A 322 -0.73 -11.26 -14.21
CA GLN A 322 -0.76 -10.70 -12.87
C GLN A 322 -1.79 -9.56 -12.76
N ASN A 323 -1.90 -8.71 -13.78
CA ASN A 323 -2.92 -7.67 -13.82
C ASN A 323 -4.35 -8.25 -13.77
N ALA A 324 -4.58 -9.41 -14.38
CA ALA A 324 -5.86 -10.11 -14.29
C ALA A 324 -6.14 -10.65 -12.87
N LEU A 325 -5.10 -11.08 -12.13
CA LEU A 325 -5.27 -11.49 -10.73
C LEU A 325 -5.74 -10.32 -9.86
N MET A 326 -5.20 -9.12 -10.07
CA MET A 326 -5.64 -7.91 -9.36
C MET A 326 -7.12 -7.64 -9.58
N LEU A 327 -7.62 -7.80 -10.80
CA LEU A 327 -9.05 -7.68 -11.11
C LEU A 327 -9.91 -8.76 -10.45
N SER A 328 -9.38 -9.97 -10.29
CA SER A 328 -10.08 -11.08 -9.63
C SER A 328 -10.20 -10.94 -8.11
N GLY A 329 -9.78 -9.80 -7.55
CA GLY A 329 -9.85 -9.49 -6.13
C GLY A 329 -8.54 -9.73 -5.36
N GLN A 330 -7.43 -10.04 -6.05
CA GLN A 330 -6.10 -10.20 -5.45
C GLN A 330 -5.24 -8.94 -5.68
N GLY A 331 -5.78 -7.79 -5.29
CA GLY A 331 -5.19 -6.48 -5.56
C GLY A 331 -4.56 -5.81 -4.34
N ASP A 332 -4.45 -6.48 -3.20
CA ASP A 332 -3.87 -5.90 -1.99
C ASP A 332 -2.32 -5.86 -2.08
N GLU A 333 -1.66 -4.98 -1.31
CA GLU A 333 -0.18 -4.83 -1.38
C GLU A 333 0.55 -6.16 -1.09
N ASP A 334 0.03 -6.94 -0.14
CA ASP A 334 0.58 -8.25 0.15
C ASP A 334 0.34 -9.26 -0.98
N ASP A 335 -0.80 -9.21 -1.67
CA ASP A 335 -1.08 -10.09 -2.81
C ASP A 335 -0.11 -9.81 -3.95
N ILE A 336 0.06 -8.54 -4.32
CA ILE A 336 0.98 -8.13 -5.40
C ILE A 336 2.42 -8.53 -5.06
N ARG A 337 2.85 -8.35 -3.79
CA ARG A 337 4.16 -8.81 -3.34
C ARG A 337 4.29 -10.34 -3.42
N HIS A 338 3.29 -11.09 -3.00
CA HIS A 338 3.30 -12.55 -3.15
C HIS A 338 3.34 -12.98 -4.62
N HIS A 339 2.60 -12.32 -5.52
CA HIS A 339 2.66 -12.60 -6.95
C HIS A 339 4.07 -12.38 -7.52
N ALA A 340 4.77 -11.32 -7.09
CA ALA A 340 6.17 -11.07 -7.45
C ALA A 340 7.09 -12.19 -6.95
N GLN A 341 6.93 -12.62 -5.70
CA GLN A 341 7.70 -13.72 -5.11
C GLN A 341 7.44 -15.06 -5.82
N ASP A 342 6.18 -15.36 -6.12
CA ASP A 342 5.77 -16.57 -6.84
C ASP A 342 6.32 -16.58 -8.27
N TRP A 343 6.25 -15.43 -8.96
CA TRP A 343 6.82 -15.30 -10.30
C TRP A 343 8.35 -15.48 -10.29
N ILE A 344 9.04 -14.90 -9.30
CA ILE A 344 10.49 -15.10 -9.12
C ILE A 344 10.81 -16.57 -8.84
N ALA A 345 10.01 -17.25 -8.01
CA ALA A 345 10.18 -18.66 -7.71
C ALA A 345 9.94 -19.55 -8.95
N ALA A 346 8.94 -19.22 -9.77
CA ALA A 346 8.64 -19.92 -11.02
C ALA A 346 9.74 -19.71 -12.08
N ASN A 347 10.41 -18.55 -12.06
CA ASN A 347 11.47 -18.17 -13.00
C ASN A 347 12.89 -18.29 -12.40
N ARG A 348 13.05 -19.11 -11.35
CA ARG A 348 14.24 -19.14 -10.50
C ARG A 348 15.56 -19.27 -11.25
N ALA A 349 15.62 -20.11 -12.28
CA ALA A 349 16.83 -20.33 -13.07
C ALA A 349 17.29 -19.03 -13.76
N THR A 350 16.38 -18.35 -14.47
CA THR A 350 16.66 -17.07 -15.14
C THR A 350 17.04 -16.00 -14.14
N VAL A 351 16.32 -15.93 -13.01
CA VAL A 351 16.60 -14.94 -11.96
C VAL A 351 17.96 -15.19 -11.31
N ASP A 352 18.34 -16.44 -11.07
CA ASP A 352 19.66 -16.78 -10.52
C ASP A 352 20.80 -16.36 -11.45
N ASP A 353 20.62 -16.49 -12.77
CA ASP A 353 21.59 -16.02 -13.77
C ASP A 353 21.72 -14.49 -13.75
N TRP A 354 20.60 -13.76 -13.62
CA TRP A 354 20.62 -12.30 -13.45
C TRP A 354 21.36 -11.88 -12.18
N LEU A 355 21.01 -12.49 -11.04
CA LEU A 355 21.63 -12.18 -9.75
C LEU A 355 23.12 -12.56 -9.72
N ALA A 356 23.50 -13.67 -10.36
CA ALA A 356 24.90 -14.07 -10.48
C ALA A 356 25.70 -13.07 -11.30
N THR A 357 25.13 -12.60 -12.42
CA THR A 357 25.76 -11.57 -13.26
C THR A 357 25.89 -10.25 -12.51
N ALA A 358 24.84 -9.81 -11.84
CA ALA A 358 24.84 -8.61 -11.02
C ALA A 358 25.89 -8.65 -9.91
N ARG A 359 26.00 -9.76 -9.17
CA ARG A 359 27.03 -9.93 -8.12
C ARG A 359 28.46 -9.96 -8.67
N ALA A 360 28.64 -10.37 -9.93
CA ALA A 360 29.95 -10.34 -10.58
C ALA A 360 30.36 -8.93 -11.04
N ALA A 361 29.40 -8.01 -11.22
CA ALA A 361 29.65 -6.65 -11.68
C ALA A 361 30.24 -5.72 -10.61
N GLY A 362 30.07 -6.03 -9.32
CA GLY A 362 30.74 -5.28 -8.24
C GLY A 362 30.36 -5.75 -6.83
N GLU A 363 31.15 -5.32 -5.85
CA GLU A 363 30.86 -5.59 -4.44
C GLU A 363 29.59 -4.85 -4.00
N ILE A 364 28.75 -5.52 -3.22
CA ILE A 364 27.54 -4.94 -2.62
C ILE A 364 28.00 -3.95 -1.55
N SER A 365 28.06 -2.66 -1.91
CA SER A 365 28.43 -1.58 -0.99
C SER A 365 27.17 -0.88 -0.47
N PRO A 366 26.98 -0.72 0.85
CA PRO A 366 25.79 -0.08 1.43
C PRO A 366 25.82 1.48 1.36
N SER A 367 26.24 2.07 0.24
CA SER A 367 26.49 3.51 0.08
C SER A 367 25.93 4.02 -1.26
N VAL A 368 25.17 5.11 -1.43
CA VAL A 368 24.47 6.10 -0.57
C VAL A 368 23.27 6.56 -1.42
N SER A 369 22.11 6.76 -0.81
CA SER A 369 21.09 7.71 -1.29
C SER A 369 21.11 8.92 -0.34
N ALA A 370 21.10 10.13 -0.89
CA ALA A 370 21.15 11.34 -0.08
C ALA A 370 19.89 11.46 0.78
N ALA A 371 20.04 11.92 2.02
CA ALA A 371 18.90 12.07 2.92
C ALA A 371 17.90 13.09 2.36
N PRO A 372 16.59 12.75 2.27
CA PRO A 372 15.59 13.65 1.74
C PRO A 372 15.42 14.86 2.67
N VAL A 373 15.35 16.06 2.08
CA VAL A 373 14.85 17.25 2.76
C VAL A 373 13.36 17.28 2.52
N ALA A 374 12.57 17.05 3.57
CA ALA A 374 11.12 17.13 3.51
C ALA A 374 10.68 18.53 3.03
N SER A 375 10.13 18.61 1.83
CA SER A 375 9.36 19.78 1.40
C SER A 375 7.99 19.78 2.10
N PRO A 376 7.54 20.91 2.65
CA PRO A 376 6.23 21.00 3.24
C PRO A 376 5.16 20.91 2.14
N LEU A 377 4.23 19.96 2.31
CA LEU A 377 2.99 19.88 1.53
C LEU A 377 2.23 21.20 1.68
N VAL A 378 2.04 21.89 0.56
CA VAL A 378 1.06 22.98 0.45
C VAL A 378 -0.29 22.31 0.15
N PRO A 379 -1.29 22.37 1.04
CA PRO A 379 -2.60 21.82 0.71
C PRO A 379 -3.25 22.66 -0.39
N PRO A 380 -3.84 22.04 -1.43
CA PRO A 380 -4.58 22.75 -2.46
C PRO A 380 -5.89 23.37 -1.89
N PRO A 381 -6.53 24.30 -2.63
CA PRO A 381 -7.75 24.98 -2.19
C PRO A 381 -8.94 24.02 -2.07
N LEU A 382 -9.97 24.44 -1.30
CA LEU A 382 -11.20 23.66 -1.00
C LEU A 382 -12.01 23.33 -2.27
N GLU A 383 -11.69 22.19 -2.87
CA GLU A 383 -12.44 21.46 -3.90
C GLU A 383 -13.50 20.54 -3.24
N PRO A 384 -14.50 20.02 -3.99
CA PRO A 384 -15.42 19.00 -3.47
C PRO A 384 -14.65 17.82 -2.87
N VAL A 385 -15.15 17.26 -1.77
CA VAL A 385 -14.46 16.18 -1.05
C VAL A 385 -14.32 14.98 -1.98
N ARG A 386 -13.09 14.53 -2.25
CA ARG A 386 -12.82 13.43 -3.17
C ARG A 386 -12.86 12.11 -2.42
N ILE A 387 -13.80 11.25 -2.79
CA ILE A 387 -14.07 9.99 -2.13
C ILE A 387 -13.68 8.85 -3.05
N VAL A 388 -12.69 8.05 -2.66
CA VAL A 388 -12.25 6.90 -3.44
C VAL A 388 -13.00 5.63 -3.04
N THR A 389 -13.38 4.82 -4.02
CA THR A 389 -14.10 3.55 -3.83
C THR A 389 -13.61 2.49 -4.81
N GLN A 390 -14.02 1.24 -4.62
CA GLN A 390 -13.70 0.12 -5.50
C GLN A 390 -14.93 -0.80 -5.57
N ARG A 391 -15.18 -1.39 -6.75
CA ARG A 391 -16.20 -2.44 -6.89
C ARG A 391 -15.88 -3.61 -5.96
N PHE A 392 -16.78 -3.87 -5.02
CA PHE A 392 -16.67 -4.95 -4.06
C PHE A 392 -18.07 -5.41 -3.67
N GLU A 393 -18.60 -6.38 -4.40
CA GLU A 393 -19.99 -6.81 -4.23
C GLU A 393 -20.20 -7.59 -2.91
N PRO A 394 -21.32 -7.39 -2.20
CA PRO A 394 -22.46 -6.53 -2.52
C PRO A 394 -22.37 -5.10 -1.95
N PHE A 395 -21.24 -4.72 -1.35
CA PHE A 395 -21.07 -3.46 -0.62
C PHE A 395 -21.00 -2.25 -1.55
N VAL A 396 -20.26 -2.40 -2.65
CA VAL A 396 -20.12 -1.42 -3.71
C VAL A 396 -20.31 -2.14 -5.04
N THR A 397 -21.41 -1.86 -5.70
CA THR A 397 -21.63 -2.19 -7.10
C THR A 397 -21.35 -0.96 -7.95
N TYR A 398 -21.09 -1.17 -9.23
CA TYR A 398 -20.99 -0.08 -10.19
C TYR A 398 -21.98 -0.36 -11.32
N GLU A 399 -23.10 0.35 -11.31
CA GLU A 399 -24.22 0.18 -12.24
C GLU A 399 -24.72 1.55 -12.68
N ASN A 400 -25.12 1.71 -13.94
CA ASN A 400 -25.62 2.97 -14.51
C ASN A 400 -24.68 4.17 -14.29
N GLN A 401 -23.37 3.96 -14.49
CA GLN A 401 -22.30 4.97 -14.32
C GLN A 401 -22.18 5.56 -12.89
N ALA A 402 -22.86 4.97 -11.91
CA ALA A 402 -22.80 5.38 -10.53
C ALA A 402 -22.33 4.21 -9.66
N TYR A 403 -21.43 4.52 -8.74
CA TYR A 403 -21.22 3.63 -7.60
C TYR A 403 -22.52 3.58 -6.81
N GLN A 404 -22.98 2.37 -6.50
CA GLN A 404 -24.18 2.10 -5.73
C GLN A 404 -23.89 0.98 -4.73
N GLY A 405 -24.88 0.66 -3.89
CA GLY A 405 -24.75 -0.37 -2.88
C GLY A 405 -24.57 0.21 -1.48
N PHE A 406 -24.52 -0.69 -0.50
CA PHE A 406 -24.64 -0.33 0.91
C PHE A 406 -23.64 0.73 1.36
N SER A 407 -22.37 0.61 0.97
CA SER A 407 -21.32 1.55 1.37
C SER A 407 -21.58 2.94 0.77
N ILE A 408 -22.00 3.01 -0.49
CA ILE A 408 -22.30 4.28 -1.16
C ILE A 408 -23.54 4.93 -0.55
N ASP A 409 -24.61 4.18 -0.30
CA ASP A 409 -25.83 4.69 0.32
C ASP A 409 -25.56 5.27 1.72
N LEU A 410 -24.68 4.60 2.48
CA LEU A 410 -24.21 5.07 3.77
C LEU A 410 -23.45 6.39 3.65
N TRP A 411 -22.50 6.49 2.72
CA TRP A 411 -21.78 7.75 2.47
C TRP A 411 -22.73 8.87 2.04
N GLN A 412 -23.65 8.60 1.12
CA GLN A 412 -24.65 9.56 0.68
C GLN A 412 -25.51 10.08 1.83
N ALA A 413 -25.84 9.24 2.80
CA ALA A 413 -26.54 9.66 4.01
C ALA A 413 -25.67 10.58 4.88
N ILE A 414 -24.40 10.22 5.09
CA ILE A 414 -23.42 11.01 5.86
C ILE A 414 -23.18 12.37 5.20
N ALA A 415 -22.90 12.41 3.90
CA ALA A 415 -22.65 13.63 3.14
C ALA A 415 -23.84 14.59 3.18
N ARG A 416 -25.08 14.07 3.11
CA ARG A 416 -26.30 14.87 3.26
C ARG A 416 -26.45 15.45 4.67
N GLU A 417 -26.12 14.68 5.71
CA GLU A 417 -26.20 15.15 7.10
C GLU A 417 -25.14 16.21 7.41
N LEU A 418 -23.95 16.07 6.82
CA LEU A 418 -22.84 17.02 6.96
C LEU A 418 -22.91 18.21 5.99
N ASN A 419 -23.85 18.20 5.03
CA ASN A 419 -23.96 19.18 3.96
C ASN A 419 -22.64 19.35 3.18
N LEU A 420 -22.07 18.23 2.74
CA LEU A 420 -20.82 18.15 1.98
C LEU A 420 -21.10 17.89 0.49
N ASP A 421 -20.48 18.68 -0.37
CA ASP A 421 -20.32 18.36 -1.77
C ASP A 421 -19.13 17.40 -1.92
N TYR A 422 -19.31 16.35 -2.70
CA TYR A 422 -18.29 15.31 -2.88
C TYR A 422 -18.32 14.73 -4.30
N GLU A 423 -17.20 14.16 -4.69
CA GLU A 423 -17.04 13.37 -5.92
C GLU A 423 -16.65 11.94 -5.55
N LEU A 424 -17.27 10.95 -6.20
CA LEU A 424 -16.89 9.55 -6.05
C LEU A 424 -15.98 9.12 -7.19
N VAL A 425 -14.82 8.60 -6.84
CA VAL A 425 -13.79 8.15 -7.77
C VAL A 425 -13.51 6.68 -7.53
N GLY A 426 -13.52 5.87 -8.58
CA GLY A 426 -13.29 4.44 -8.43
C GLY A 426 -11.83 4.04 -8.66
N VAL A 427 -11.43 2.89 -8.15
CA VAL A 427 -10.16 2.24 -8.48
C VAL A 427 -10.34 0.72 -8.57
N ASN A 428 -9.33 0.01 -9.09
CA ASN A 428 -9.43 -1.42 -9.38
C ASN A 428 -8.83 -2.33 -8.30
N SER A 429 -8.19 -1.77 -7.28
CA SER A 429 -7.55 -2.54 -6.21
C SER A 429 -7.61 -1.81 -4.87
N VAL A 430 -7.64 -2.57 -3.76
CA VAL A 430 -7.70 -1.97 -2.41
C VAL A 430 -6.37 -1.30 -2.11
N ALA A 431 -5.26 -1.85 -2.61
CA ALA A 431 -3.96 -1.22 -2.49
C ALA A 431 -3.96 0.19 -3.11
N LYS A 432 -4.48 0.34 -4.34
CA LYS A 432 -4.63 1.66 -4.97
C LYS A 432 -5.60 2.56 -4.18
N LEU A 433 -6.70 2.00 -3.70
CA LEU A 433 -7.69 2.74 -2.92
C LEU A 433 -7.09 3.37 -1.66
N LEU A 434 -6.27 2.61 -0.93
CA LEU A 434 -5.60 3.09 0.28
C LEU A 434 -4.46 4.07 -0.05
N ASP A 435 -3.70 3.81 -1.12
CA ASP A 435 -2.61 4.66 -1.60
C ASP A 435 -3.10 6.07 -2.00
N GLU A 436 -4.24 6.15 -2.69
CA GLU A 436 -4.87 7.43 -3.07
C GLU A 436 -5.17 8.31 -1.84
N VAL A 437 -5.66 7.71 -0.74
CA VAL A 437 -5.92 8.45 0.51
C VAL A 437 -4.63 8.82 1.22
N GLU A 438 -3.68 7.90 1.31
CA GLU A 438 -2.41 8.11 2.01
C GLU A 438 -1.59 9.24 1.39
N ARG A 439 -1.57 9.35 0.05
CA ARG A 439 -0.87 10.42 -0.67
C ARG A 439 -1.67 11.73 -0.75
N GLY A 440 -2.88 11.77 -0.20
CA GLY A 440 -3.77 12.93 -0.21
C GLY A 440 -4.39 13.24 -1.58
N ALA A 441 -4.48 12.26 -2.46
CA ALA A 441 -5.17 12.39 -3.75
C ALA A 441 -6.67 12.08 -3.67
N ALA A 442 -7.09 11.39 -2.60
CA ALA A 442 -8.46 11.34 -2.13
C ALA A 442 -8.51 11.75 -0.65
N ASP A 443 -9.60 12.37 -0.22
CA ASP A 443 -9.79 12.78 1.18
C ASP A 443 -10.26 11.61 2.07
N LEU A 444 -11.02 10.68 1.49
CA LEU A 444 -11.59 9.55 2.20
C LEU A 444 -11.79 8.36 1.26
N ALA A 445 -11.67 7.16 1.81
CA ALA A 445 -11.96 5.91 1.14
C ALA A 445 -13.25 5.28 1.69
N ILE A 446 -14.14 4.83 0.79
CA ILE A 446 -15.30 4.03 1.19
C ILE A 446 -15.55 2.85 0.26
N ALA A 447 -15.37 1.65 0.80
CA ALA A 447 -15.72 0.37 0.16
C ALA A 447 -15.78 -0.71 1.25
N GLY A 448 -15.84 -1.99 0.88
CA GLY A 448 -15.67 -3.13 1.80
C GLY A 448 -14.23 -3.30 2.27
N ILE A 449 -13.66 -2.27 2.89
CA ILE A 449 -12.25 -2.22 3.29
C ILE A 449 -12.10 -2.89 4.66
N GLY A 450 -11.34 -3.98 4.72
CA GLY A 450 -10.99 -4.61 5.99
C GLY A 450 -10.08 -3.73 6.84
N ILE A 451 -10.43 -3.53 8.11
CA ILE A 451 -9.58 -2.88 9.10
C ILE A 451 -8.51 -3.88 9.55
N THR A 452 -7.23 -3.52 9.40
CA THR A 452 -6.10 -4.34 9.83
C THR A 452 -5.07 -3.47 10.52
N SER A 453 -4.29 -4.06 11.44
CA SER A 453 -3.24 -3.33 12.18
C SER A 453 -2.24 -2.64 11.26
N GLN A 454 -1.87 -3.26 10.13
CA GLN A 454 -0.91 -2.69 9.18
C GLN A 454 -1.47 -1.46 8.47
N ARG A 455 -2.78 -1.45 8.19
CA ARG A 455 -3.44 -0.28 7.58
C ARG A 455 -3.63 0.84 8.60
N GLU A 456 -3.98 0.51 9.84
CA GLU A 456 -4.12 1.49 10.94
C GLU A 456 -2.81 2.20 11.32
N GLU A 457 -1.65 1.64 10.97
CA GLU A 457 -0.36 2.32 11.16
C GLU A 457 -0.15 3.49 10.18
N ARG A 458 -0.83 3.48 9.03
CA ARG A 458 -0.66 4.46 7.93
C ARG A 458 -1.88 5.35 7.73
N LEU A 459 -3.07 4.85 8.06
CA LEU A 459 -4.37 5.49 7.80
C LEU A 459 -5.28 5.36 9.01
N ASP A 460 -6.05 6.40 9.30
CA ASP A 460 -7.10 6.34 10.31
C ASP A 460 -8.37 5.68 9.75
N PHE A 461 -8.98 4.80 10.53
CA PHE A 461 -10.26 4.15 10.20
C PHE A 461 -11.40 4.73 11.04
N SER A 462 -12.58 4.80 10.43
CA SER A 462 -13.81 5.01 11.17
C SER A 462 -14.21 3.75 11.96
N TYR A 463 -15.25 3.85 12.78
CA TYR A 463 -15.84 2.64 13.36
C TYR A 463 -16.35 1.71 12.25
N PRO A 464 -16.15 0.39 12.37
CA PRO A 464 -16.63 -0.54 11.37
C PRO A 464 -18.16 -0.46 11.29
N TYR A 465 -18.68 -0.20 10.09
CA TYR A 465 -20.13 -0.22 9.83
C TYR A 465 -20.63 -1.64 9.49
N TYR A 466 -19.72 -2.58 9.26
CA TYR A 466 -20.00 -3.98 8.96
C TYR A 466 -18.98 -4.89 9.65
N GLU A 467 -19.46 -5.91 10.36
CA GLU A 467 -18.62 -6.96 10.94
C GLU A 467 -18.88 -8.27 10.17
N SER A 468 -17.84 -8.81 9.54
CA SER A 468 -17.95 -10.03 8.72
C SER A 468 -18.27 -11.30 9.52
N GLY A 469 -18.12 -11.27 10.84
CA GLY A 469 -18.52 -12.34 11.74
C GLY A 469 -17.80 -13.68 11.50
N LEU A 470 -16.59 -13.66 10.95
CA LEU A 470 -15.77 -14.86 10.63
C LEU A 470 -15.85 -15.91 11.75
N GLN A 471 -16.28 -17.12 11.39
CA GLN A 471 -16.44 -18.25 12.30
C GLN A 471 -15.48 -19.39 11.95
N VAL A 472 -15.05 -20.13 12.97
CA VAL A 472 -14.27 -21.36 12.77
C VAL A 472 -15.24 -22.50 12.50
N LEU A 473 -15.17 -23.08 11.29
CA LEU A 473 -15.95 -24.27 10.96
C LEU A 473 -15.33 -25.49 11.66
N VAL A 474 -16.16 -26.19 12.45
CA VAL A 474 -15.80 -27.46 13.09
C VAL A 474 -16.70 -28.58 12.55
N PRO A 475 -16.20 -29.82 12.44
CA PRO A 475 -17.00 -30.97 11.99
C PRO A 475 -18.31 -31.09 12.78
N SER A 476 -19.41 -31.36 12.08
CA SER A 476 -20.76 -31.35 12.66
C SER A 476 -21.04 -32.48 13.66
N ASP A 477 -20.23 -33.54 13.64
CA ASP A 477 -20.44 -34.80 14.37
C ASP A 477 -19.85 -34.83 15.80
N GLN A 478 -19.80 -33.67 16.47
CA GLN A 478 -19.45 -33.63 17.89
C GLN A 478 -20.56 -32.93 18.67
N SER A 479 -20.88 -33.48 19.84
CA SER A 479 -21.75 -32.79 20.79
C SER A 479 -21.14 -31.41 21.10
N GLU A 480 -21.97 -30.40 21.33
CA GLU A 480 -21.52 -29.03 21.63
C GLU A 480 -20.50 -28.98 22.79
N LEU A 481 -20.64 -29.91 23.75
CA LEU A 481 -19.69 -30.09 24.84
C LEU A 481 -18.33 -30.66 24.36
N GLY A 482 -18.32 -31.60 23.43
CA GLY A 482 -17.11 -32.18 22.83
C GLY A 482 -16.33 -31.17 22.00
N LYS A 483 -17.04 -30.34 21.23
CA LYS A 483 -16.45 -29.22 20.46
C LYS A 483 -15.76 -28.22 21.38
N LEU A 484 -16.47 -27.75 22.42
CA LEU A 484 -15.92 -26.83 23.43
C LEU A 484 -14.68 -27.43 24.11
N LEU A 485 -14.74 -28.69 24.54
CA LEU A 485 -13.63 -29.38 25.19
C LEU A 485 -12.43 -29.61 24.25
N SER A 486 -12.65 -29.79 22.95
CA SER A 486 -11.56 -29.93 21.97
C SER A 486 -10.81 -28.62 21.75
N VAL A 487 -11.52 -27.48 21.69
CA VAL A 487 -10.93 -26.15 21.57
C VAL A 487 -10.21 -25.76 22.86
N ILE A 488 -10.87 -25.94 24.01
CA ILE A 488 -10.22 -25.75 25.33
C ILE A 488 -9.00 -26.66 25.45
N GLY A 489 -9.10 -27.91 25.00
CA GLY A 489 -7.99 -28.86 24.99
C GLY A 489 -6.84 -28.43 24.09
N ALA A 490 -7.12 -27.87 22.91
CA ALA A 490 -6.11 -27.35 21.99
C ALA A 490 -5.40 -26.11 22.58
N VAL A 491 -6.15 -25.21 23.20
CA VAL A 491 -5.62 -24.02 23.89
C VAL A 491 -4.76 -24.42 25.08
N LEU A 492 -5.24 -25.35 25.93
CA LEU A 492 -4.49 -25.84 27.09
C LEU A 492 -3.24 -26.64 26.68
N ARG A 493 -3.21 -27.26 25.50
CA ARG A 493 -2.02 -27.99 25.02
C ARG A 493 -0.98 -27.09 24.36
N SER A 494 -1.28 -25.80 24.17
CA SER A 494 -0.34 -24.84 23.59
C SER A 494 0.79 -24.52 24.58
N PRO A 495 2.07 -24.78 24.25
CA PRO A 495 3.20 -24.46 25.13
C PRO A 495 3.31 -22.96 25.44
N ARG A 496 2.79 -22.10 24.55
CA ARG A 496 2.77 -20.63 24.71
C ARG A 496 1.92 -20.17 25.88
N LEU A 497 0.80 -20.85 26.14
CA LEU A 497 -0.07 -20.54 27.29
C LEU A 497 0.70 -20.74 28.60
N TYR A 498 1.44 -21.84 28.71
CA TYR A 498 2.26 -22.12 29.89
C TYR A 498 3.42 -21.14 30.06
N TYR A 499 4.03 -20.66 28.97
CA TYR A 499 5.02 -19.57 29.06
C TYR A 499 4.38 -18.27 29.57
N GLY A 500 3.20 -17.89 29.07
CA GLY A 500 2.48 -16.70 29.53
C GLY A 500 2.08 -16.79 31.01
N ILE A 501 1.48 -17.91 31.42
CA ILE A 501 1.13 -18.19 32.82
C ILE A 501 2.39 -18.21 33.70
N GLY A 502 3.47 -18.82 33.23
CA GLY A 502 4.74 -18.86 33.94
C GLY A 502 5.36 -17.48 34.16
N ILE A 503 5.34 -16.62 33.13
CA ILE A 503 5.80 -15.22 33.23
C ILE A 503 4.92 -14.44 34.21
N LEU A 504 3.60 -14.62 34.15
CA LEU A 504 2.67 -13.95 35.07
C LEU A 504 2.91 -14.37 36.52
N ILE A 505 3.05 -15.68 36.78
CA ILE A 505 3.36 -16.20 38.13
C ILE A 505 4.72 -15.67 38.59
N LEU A 506 5.72 -15.63 37.72
CA LEU A 506 7.04 -15.09 38.05
C LEU A 506 6.96 -13.61 38.45
N ILE A 507 6.20 -12.80 37.72
CA ILE A 507 5.98 -11.38 38.04
C ILE A 507 5.27 -11.25 39.39
N LEU A 508 4.20 -12.02 39.63
CA LEU A 508 3.46 -12.00 40.89
C LEU A 508 4.33 -12.43 42.06
N LEU A 509 5.19 -13.43 41.87
CA LEU A 509 6.18 -13.83 42.88
C LEU A 509 7.19 -12.73 43.14
N ILE A 510 7.75 -12.09 42.11
CA ILE A 510 8.69 -10.97 42.27
C ILE A 510 8.02 -9.83 43.08
N VAL A 511 6.78 -9.46 42.74
CA VAL A 511 6.02 -8.44 43.46
C VAL A 511 5.75 -8.86 44.91
N ALA A 512 5.35 -10.10 45.15
CA ALA A 512 5.14 -10.64 46.50
C ALA A 512 6.43 -10.59 47.34
N HIS A 513 7.58 -10.89 46.74
CA HIS A 513 8.87 -10.79 47.42
C HIS A 513 9.25 -9.36 47.75
N LEU A 514 9.02 -8.42 46.82
CA LEU A 514 9.26 -6.99 47.03
C LEU A 514 8.36 -6.41 48.13
N LEU A 515 7.08 -6.79 48.14
CA LEU A 515 6.11 -6.40 49.18
C LEU A 515 6.52 -6.96 50.55
N TRP A 516 6.86 -8.25 50.63
CA TRP A 516 7.31 -8.85 51.88
C TRP A 516 8.62 -8.21 52.38
N LEU A 517 9.62 -8.02 51.51
CA LEU A 517 10.90 -7.37 51.86
C LEU A 517 10.69 -5.95 52.40
N SER A 518 9.73 -5.21 51.84
CA SER A 518 9.39 -3.85 52.25
C SER A 518 8.64 -3.81 53.58
N GLU A 519 7.61 -4.64 53.74
CA GLU A 519 6.66 -4.54 54.86
C GLU A 519 7.10 -5.32 56.11
N ARG A 520 7.90 -6.40 55.98
CA ARG A 520 8.31 -7.28 57.10
C ARG A 520 8.95 -6.56 58.29
N ASN A 521 9.69 -5.47 58.05
CA ASN A 521 10.38 -4.74 59.12
C ASN A 521 9.62 -3.49 59.60
N HIS A 522 8.48 -3.18 59.00
CA HIS A 522 7.76 -1.92 59.24
C HIS A 522 6.33 -2.14 59.73
N ASN A 523 5.75 -3.32 59.47
CA ASN A 523 4.39 -3.66 59.89
C ASN A 523 4.39 -4.95 60.71
N HIS A 524 4.20 -4.83 62.03
CA HIS A 524 4.18 -5.97 62.97
C HIS A 524 3.04 -6.97 62.72
N GLN A 525 2.07 -6.64 61.85
CA GLN A 525 0.98 -7.54 61.44
C GLN A 525 1.34 -8.40 60.23
N PHE A 526 2.45 -8.10 59.53
CA PHE A 526 2.92 -8.89 58.39
C PHE A 526 3.88 -9.99 58.88
N PRO A 527 3.78 -11.25 58.42
CA PRO A 527 4.61 -12.32 58.95
C PRO A 527 6.11 -12.10 58.70
N ASP A 528 6.91 -12.23 59.77
CA ASP A 528 8.38 -12.20 59.70
C ASP A 528 8.96 -13.47 59.05
N ASP A 529 8.21 -14.57 59.07
CA ASP A 529 8.56 -15.81 58.39
C ASP A 529 8.45 -15.65 56.86
N TYR A 530 9.52 -16.04 56.16
CA TYR A 530 9.65 -15.83 54.71
C TYR A 530 8.54 -16.54 53.90
N TRP A 531 8.25 -17.80 54.22
CA TRP A 531 7.32 -18.59 53.43
C TRP A 531 5.87 -18.18 53.68
N HIS A 532 5.49 -17.92 54.94
CA HIS A 532 4.16 -17.40 55.24
C HIS A 532 3.98 -15.97 54.71
N GLY A 533 5.00 -15.12 54.82
CA GLY A 533 4.91 -13.74 54.39
C GLY A 533 4.84 -13.56 52.88
N ILE A 534 5.51 -14.41 52.09
CA ILE A 534 5.36 -14.41 50.62
C ILE A 534 3.99 -14.95 50.21
N TRP A 535 3.48 -15.98 50.88
CA TRP A 535 2.16 -16.53 50.59
C TRP A 535 1.05 -15.49 50.82
N GLU A 536 1.11 -14.78 51.94
CA GLU A 536 0.22 -13.65 52.25
C GLU A 536 0.38 -12.49 51.25
N ALA A 537 1.61 -12.12 50.90
CA ALA A 537 1.87 -11.06 49.91
C ALA A 537 1.37 -11.42 48.50
N PHE A 538 1.43 -12.71 48.13
CA PHE A 538 0.93 -13.22 46.86
C PHE A 538 -0.61 -13.17 46.81
N LEU A 539 -1.30 -13.59 47.88
CA LEU A 539 -2.76 -13.53 47.99
C LEU A 539 -3.31 -12.10 48.06
N VAL A 540 -2.57 -11.19 48.68
CA VAL A 540 -2.89 -9.75 48.67
C VAL A 540 -2.77 -9.16 47.26
N GLY A 541 -1.79 -9.62 46.47
CA GLY A 541 -1.64 -9.23 45.06
C GLY A 541 -2.74 -9.76 44.13
N SER A 542 -3.36 -10.90 44.47
CA SER A 542 -4.47 -11.49 43.69
C SER A 542 -5.85 -10.95 44.07
N GLY A 543 -5.98 -10.24 45.21
CA GLY A 543 -7.20 -9.52 45.60
C GLY A 543 -8.29 -10.35 46.27
N ASP A 544 -7.99 -11.57 46.72
CA ASP A 544 -8.99 -12.57 47.16
C ASP A 544 -9.04 -12.79 48.69
N GLY A 545 -8.49 -11.86 49.49
CA GLY A 545 -8.47 -11.97 50.96
C GLY A 545 -9.66 -11.28 51.64
N ASP A 546 -10.85 -11.89 51.62
CA ASP A 546 -12.04 -11.43 52.37
C ASP A 546 -12.41 -12.34 53.56
N ASP A 547 -11.41 -12.88 54.27
CA ASP A 547 -11.65 -13.52 55.57
C ASP A 547 -11.37 -12.53 56.71
N GLY A 548 -12.47 -12.12 57.34
CA GLY A 548 -12.56 -11.04 58.30
C GLY A 548 -11.70 -11.20 59.55
N GLY A 549 -11.18 -10.06 60.03
CA GLY A 549 -10.71 -9.88 61.41
C GLY A 549 -9.46 -9.02 61.54
N LEU A 550 -8.49 -9.14 60.62
CA LEU A 550 -7.20 -8.46 60.73
C LEU A 550 -7.11 -7.14 59.94
N TRP A 551 -8.04 -6.86 59.04
CA TRP A 551 -7.80 -5.91 57.93
C TRP A 551 -8.63 -4.61 57.95
N ARG A 552 -9.45 -4.35 58.99
CA ARG A 552 -10.26 -3.12 59.05
C ARG A 552 -9.55 -1.89 59.61
N GLN A 553 -8.31 -2.01 60.09
CA GLN A 553 -7.55 -0.87 60.67
C GLN A 553 -6.18 -0.61 60.05
N SER A 554 -5.74 -1.40 59.05
CA SER A 554 -4.51 -1.12 58.28
C SER A 554 -4.71 -0.05 57.20
N ALA A 555 -5.60 0.91 57.44
CA ALA A 555 -5.84 2.11 56.63
C ALA A 555 -4.65 3.11 56.63
N GLN A 556 -3.45 2.68 57.03
CA GLN A 556 -2.23 3.48 57.15
C GLN A 556 -0.96 2.73 56.67
N THR A 557 -1.06 1.90 55.63
CA THR A 557 0.14 1.30 54.99
C THR A 557 0.61 2.13 53.80
N ARG A 558 1.93 2.40 53.76
CA ARG A 558 2.62 3.23 52.75
C ARG A 558 2.61 2.62 51.34
N SER A 559 2.38 1.31 51.24
CA SER A 559 2.35 0.54 49.99
C SER A 559 1.08 0.76 49.15
N ARG A 560 -0.04 1.18 49.77
CA ARG A 560 -1.28 1.44 49.02
C ARG A 560 -1.17 2.66 48.08
N SER A 561 -0.29 3.62 48.37
CA SER A 561 -0.05 4.78 47.49
C SER A 561 0.95 4.51 46.35
N LEU A 562 1.70 3.40 46.41
CA LEU A 562 2.79 3.10 45.47
C LEU A 562 2.42 2.04 44.41
N PHE A 563 1.48 1.14 44.71
CA PHE A 563 1.22 -0.04 43.85
C PHE A 563 -0.21 -0.19 43.33
N TRP A 564 -1.20 0.44 43.97
CA TRP A 564 -2.61 0.22 43.60
C TRP A 564 -3.10 0.97 42.34
N PRO A 565 -2.60 2.18 42.00
CA PRO A 565 -2.93 2.82 40.71
C PRO A 565 -2.41 2.04 39.49
N ASP A 566 -1.32 1.29 39.64
CA ASP A 566 -0.66 0.58 38.54
C ASP A 566 -1.27 -0.81 38.26
N LEU A 567 -2.03 -1.38 39.19
CA LEU A 567 -2.66 -2.69 39.01
C LEU A 567 -3.87 -2.66 38.07
N ASP A 568 -4.60 -1.55 37.99
CA ASP A 568 -5.65 -1.37 36.97
C ASP A 568 -5.05 -1.14 35.57
N VAL A 569 -3.91 -0.44 35.49
CA VAL A 569 -3.12 -0.29 34.25
C VAL A 569 -2.51 -1.62 33.82
N PHE A 570 -2.06 -2.45 34.76
CA PHE A 570 -1.52 -3.78 34.51
C PHE A 570 -2.60 -4.80 34.11
N ARG A 571 -3.82 -4.69 34.67
CA ARG A 571 -5.00 -5.43 34.20
C ARG A 571 -5.35 -5.04 32.77
N LEU A 572 -5.33 -3.75 32.43
CA LEU A 572 -5.50 -3.28 31.06
C LEU A 572 -4.38 -3.79 30.14
N PHE A 573 -3.13 -3.77 30.60
CA PHE A 573 -1.96 -4.23 29.84
C PHE A 573 -1.99 -5.75 29.58
N CYS A 574 -2.44 -6.56 30.55
CA CYS A 574 -2.61 -8.01 30.37
C CYS A 574 -3.76 -8.33 29.40
N VAL A 575 -4.87 -7.56 29.45
CA VAL A 575 -5.96 -7.67 28.48
C VAL A 575 -5.47 -7.27 27.07
N CYS A 576 -4.67 -6.21 26.94
CA CYS A 576 -4.07 -5.79 25.68
C CYS A 576 -3.01 -6.78 25.14
N LEU A 577 -2.23 -7.42 26.01
CA LEU A 577 -1.27 -8.46 25.61
C LEU A 577 -1.98 -9.74 25.17
N LEU A 578 -3.05 -10.14 25.87
CA LEU A 578 -3.88 -11.27 25.45
C LEU A 578 -4.60 -10.97 24.12
N TYR A 579 -5.04 -9.74 23.90
CA TYR A 579 -5.62 -9.29 22.63
C TYR A 579 -4.59 -9.31 21.49
N ARG A 580 -3.39 -8.75 21.71
CA ARG A 580 -2.28 -8.74 20.73
C ARG A 580 -1.79 -10.15 20.38
N GLN A 581 -1.69 -11.03 21.37
CA GLN A 581 -1.26 -12.41 21.16
C GLN A 581 -2.35 -13.27 20.48
N TYR A 582 -3.63 -12.91 20.63
CA TYR A 582 -4.73 -13.48 19.86
C TYR A 582 -4.61 -13.10 18.36
N CYS A 583 -4.23 -11.86 18.06
CA CYS A 583 -3.97 -11.40 16.69
C CYS A 583 -2.74 -12.09 16.06
N ASP A 584 -1.63 -12.21 16.80
CA ASP A 584 -0.38 -12.79 16.27
C ASP A 584 -0.48 -14.31 15.97
N HIS A 585 -1.28 -15.06 16.75
CA HIS A 585 -1.41 -16.51 16.55
C HIS A 585 -2.28 -16.88 15.33
N PHE A 586 -3.24 -16.04 14.97
CA PHE A 586 -4.08 -16.25 13.78
C PHE A 586 -3.27 -16.06 12.48
N TYR A 587 -2.33 -15.11 12.49
CA TYR A 587 -1.43 -14.85 11.36
C TYR A 587 -0.43 -16.00 11.12
N SER A 588 0.09 -16.62 12.19
CA SER A 588 1.03 -17.74 12.07
C SER A 588 0.38 -19.09 11.67
N ALA A 589 -0.95 -19.21 11.69
CA ALA A 589 -1.65 -20.44 11.32
C ALA A 589 -1.96 -20.54 9.81
N ARG A 590 -1.90 -19.42 9.06
CA ARG A 590 -2.05 -19.43 7.58
C ARG A 590 -0.82 -19.98 6.84
N THR A 591 0.35 -20.01 7.48
CA THR A 591 1.60 -20.43 6.84
C THR A 591 1.90 -21.94 6.94
N ALA A 592 0.98 -22.76 7.48
CA ALA A 592 1.24 -24.19 7.69
C ALA A 592 0.09 -25.14 7.28
N GLY A 593 -0.84 -24.70 6.43
CA GLY A 593 -2.00 -25.49 6.01
C GLY A 593 -2.27 -25.41 4.51
N GLY A 594 -1.27 -25.77 3.70
CA GLY A 594 -1.48 -26.21 2.33
C GLY A 594 -1.59 -27.74 2.32
N ASP A 595 -2.83 -28.22 2.38
CA ASP A 595 -3.35 -29.48 1.80
C ASP A 595 -4.88 -29.50 1.92
#